data_AF-A0A934VPS2-F1
#
_entry.id   AF-A0A934VPS2-F1
#
_cell.length_a   1.000
_cell.length_b   1.000
_cell.length_c   1.000
_cell.angle_alpha   90.00
_cell.angle_beta   90.00
_cell.angle_gamma   90.00
#
_symmetry.space_group_name_H-M   'P 1'
#
loop_
_entity.id
_entity.type
_entity.pdbx_description
1 polymer ?
#
loop_
_entity_poly.entity_id
_entity_poly.type
_entity_poly.pdbx_seq_one_letter_code
_entity_poly.pdbx_strand_id
1 'polypeptide(L)'
;MKSTLRSSLVLLLLAVASELLSNDLIPGDTLRIVAEGDTGLSYHVYVPSNYDEKTRPPLLIAFSPSGNGSGILKKLKGGIEEAGWILVGVDQLKNGMKDPLLARKMEDELLDDVFSRLPHNPERVYLGGFSGGAWRAYHLTTRRPESFAGILAYGGWLGGTEEQEKPYRSGISVAMINGTHDRGANAWMPIDTVSLRKRQITVKHFAFPGGHSVAQVEITKSAVNWMNEEWERRASGGVWTGANCLDLLYVGDHPARSKAFTEFLKPHFRTVTAAEADKLTLELANEADVLLLDQPVRTLPDNFTKATLLTPRASEETARRYGSKYKRTSEASLGSIGIHLESLEDWTFRDTQQNHLISSRAFKDSEDSQIIVSKGEEGALIVREAHRLYWGWDAVPSQLSKGGQEALIEMLSWIFEFNGHQQSVFANLTTRERMRAMLDQDGVDLQTLRSSFAPSVLEQHGETIEALRRFFAENGPYLVIRQGSGLLELDENAKTLGTPNHRVDSIESWIKLLSDETKSKTSIGLLHRYTGKRIRKNQKLWREWFAASKEHLSFRDDLGYRFVSSASGP
;
A
#
# COMPACT_ATOMS: atom_id res chain seq x y z
N MET A 1 62.23 4.55 -8.81
CA MET A 1 62.23 3.16 -8.31
C MET A 1 61.50 2.94 -6.98
N LYS A 2 61.40 3.92 -6.05
CA LYS A 2 60.65 3.73 -4.79
C LYS A 2 59.12 3.91 -4.89
N SER A 3 58.60 4.65 -5.89
CA SER A 3 57.15 4.84 -6.11
C SER A 3 56.47 3.68 -6.84
N THR A 4 57.19 3.02 -7.74
CA THR A 4 56.72 1.83 -8.46
C THR A 4 56.62 0.60 -7.54
N LEU A 5 57.57 0.41 -6.62
CA LEU A 5 57.49 -0.69 -5.65
C LEU A 5 56.30 -0.56 -4.69
N ARG A 6 55.96 0.65 -4.22
CA ARG A 6 54.78 0.86 -3.34
C ARG A 6 53.46 0.58 -4.07
N SER A 7 53.35 0.96 -5.33
CA SER A 7 52.16 0.70 -6.14
C SER A 7 51.99 -0.79 -6.44
N SER A 8 53.09 -1.49 -6.76
CA SER A 8 53.07 -2.94 -6.96
C SER A 8 52.82 -3.74 -5.68
N LEU A 9 53.31 -3.27 -4.51
CA LEU A 9 53.03 -3.92 -3.22
C LEU A 9 51.56 -3.76 -2.80
N VAL A 10 50.96 -2.60 -3.05
CA VAL A 10 49.54 -2.34 -2.76
C VAL A 10 48.63 -3.16 -3.68
N LEU A 11 48.95 -3.25 -4.97
CA LEU A 11 48.24 -4.13 -5.92
C LEU A 11 48.38 -5.62 -5.56
N LEU A 12 49.55 -6.05 -5.09
CA LEU A 12 49.77 -7.44 -4.66
C LEU A 12 49.04 -7.75 -3.34
N LEU A 13 49.01 -6.82 -2.38
CA LEU A 13 48.26 -6.95 -1.12
C LEU A 13 46.74 -6.96 -1.34
N LEU A 14 46.22 -6.14 -2.26
CA LEU A 14 44.80 -6.14 -2.66
C LEU A 14 44.41 -7.44 -3.37
N ALA A 15 45.27 -7.96 -4.27
CA ALA A 15 45.01 -9.23 -4.95
C ALA A 15 45.01 -10.42 -3.98
N VAL A 16 45.95 -10.45 -3.03
CA VAL A 16 46.04 -11.52 -2.02
C VAL A 16 44.89 -11.47 -1.01
N ALA A 17 44.43 -10.28 -0.60
CA ALA A 17 43.25 -10.13 0.26
C ALA A 17 41.95 -10.57 -0.45
N SER A 18 41.82 -10.27 -1.75
CA SER A 18 40.71 -10.75 -2.58
C SER A 18 40.71 -12.29 -2.73
N GLU A 19 41.88 -12.91 -2.93
CA GLU A 19 42.01 -14.37 -3.03
C GLU A 19 41.75 -15.08 -1.69
N LEU A 20 42.15 -14.50 -0.55
CA LEU A 20 41.92 -15.09 0.78
C LEU A 20 40.43 -15.14 1.16
N LEU A 21 39.62 -14.16 0.73
CA LEU A 21 38.18 -14.12 1.02
C LEU A 21 37.34 -14.97 0.07
N SER A 22 37.76 -15.15 -1.18
CA SER A 22 37.09 -16.09 -2.09
C SER A 22 37.00 -17.51 -1.51
N ASN A 23 38.01 -17.92 -0.73
CA ASN A 23 38.08 -19.23 -0.08
C ASN A 23 37.14 -19.38 1.14
N ASP A 24 36.67 -18.27 1.75
CA ASP A 24 35.81 -18.29 2.95
C ASP A 24 34.31 -18.11 2.61
N LEU A 25 33.98 -17.76 1.37
CA LEU A 25 32.59 -17.60 0.90
C LEU A 25 32.01 -18.97 0.50
N ILE A 26 31.46 -19.69 1.47
CA ILE A 26 30.85 -21.01 1.26
C ILE A 26 29.39 -20.84 0.77
N PRO A 27 29.03 -21.38 -0.42
CA PRO A 27 27.64 -21.36 -0.90
C PRO A 27 26.66 -21.94 0.11
N GLY A 28 25.57 -21.22 0.37
CA GLY A 28 24.54 -21.60 1.34
C GLY A 28 24.84 -21.22 2.79
N ASP A 29 26.03 -20.68 3.11
CA ASP A 29 26.45 -20.32 4.46
C ASP A 29 26.43 -18.80 4.73
N THR A 30 26.55 -18.42 6.00
CA THR A 30 26.61 -17.02 6.46
C THR A 30 27.89 -16.74 7.24
N LEU A 31 28.71 -15.83 6.75
CA LEU A 31 29.93 -15.35 7.41
C LEU A 31 29.67 -14.03 8.13
N ARG A 32 30.26 -13.84 9.33
CA ARG A 32 30.29 -12.52 9.99
C ARG A 32 31.66 -11.88 9.81
N ILE A 33 31.67 -10.62 9.38
CA ILE A 33 32.87 -9.84 9.08
C ILE A 33 32.87 -8.58 9.94
N VAL A 34 34.05 -8.15 10.41
CA VAL A 34 34.28 -6.81 10.96
C VAL A 34 34.85 -5.97 9.82
N ALA A 35 34.18 -4.88 9.47
CA ALA A 35 34.59 -4.00 8.38
C ALA A 35 35.97 -3.39 8.67
N GLU A 36 36.79 -3.23 7.64
CA GLU A 36 38.01 -2.45 7.75
C GLU A 36 37.71 -0.98 8.04
N GLY A 37 38.44 -0.41 8.99
CA GLY A 37 38.23 0.96 9.46
C GLY A 37 38.33 1.08 10.98
N ASP A 38 37.98 2.25 11.51
CA ASP A 38 38.13 2.56 12.94
C ASP A 38 36.83 2.37 13.73
N THR A 39 35.69 2.19 13.06
CA THR A 39 34.39 2.17 13.76
C THR A 39 34.08 0.85 14.43
N GLY A 40 34.78 -0.23 14.05
CA GLY A 40 34.50 -1.58 14.55
C GLY A 40 33.14 -2.11 14.11
N LEU A 41 32.56 -1.53 13.05
CA LEU A 41 31.33 -2.02 12.44
C LEU A 41 31.49 -3.49 12.04
N SER A 42 30.44 -4.29 12.25
CA SER A 42 30.35 -5.64 11.71
C SER A 42 29.14 -5.81 10.81
N TYR A 43 29.22 -6.79 9.93
CA TYR A 43 28.13 -7.20 9.07
C TYR A 43 28.18 -8.70 8.83
N HIS A 44 27.07 -9.24 8.33
CA HIS A 44 26.93 -10.64 7.96
C HIS A 44 26.78 -10.74 6.45
N VAL A 45 27.43 -11.73 5.83
CA VAL A 45 27.36 -12.01 4.40
C VAL A 45 26.74 -13.39 4.23
N TYR A 46 25.60 -13.44 3.55
CA TYR A 46 25.02 -14.67 3.07
C TYR A 46 25.31 -14.86 1.58
N VAL A 47 25.78 -16.05 1.25
CA VAL A 47 26.12 -16.46 -0.11
C VAL A 47 25.09 -17.51 -0.54
N PRO A 48 24.36 -17.32 -1.65
CA PRO A 48 23.30 -18.25 -2.05
C PRO A 48 23.88 -19.61 -2.46
N SER A 49 23.08 -20.68 -2.40
CA SER A 49 23.55 -22.04 -2.71
C SER A 49 23.99 -22.24 -4.16
N ASN A 50 23.47 -21.43 -5.08
CA ASN A 50 23.85 -21.41 -6.50
C ASN A 50 24.97 -20.40 -6.82
N TYR A 51 25.67 -19.88 -5.81
CA TYR A 51 26.72 -18.89 -5.98
C TYR A 51 27.87 -19.40 -6.86
N ASP A 52 28.23 -18.58 -7.83
CA ASP A 52 29.45 -18.70 -8.61
C ASP A 52 30.15 -17.34 -8.68
N GLU A 53 31.31 -17.23 -8.05
CA GLU A 53 32.13 -16.02 -8.04
C GLU A 53 32.40 -15.47 -9.45
N LYS A 54 32.55 -16.36 -10.45
CA LYS A 54 32.84 -15.97 -11.84
C LYS A 54 31.69 -15.19 -12.48
N THR A 55 30.47 -15.42 -12.01
CA THR A 55 29.28 -14.72 -12.52
C THR A 55 29.15 -13.31 -11.96
N ARG A 56 29.88 -13.00 -10.87
CA ARG A 56 29.75 -11.74 -10.10
C ARG A 56 28.28 -11.41 -9.84
N PRO A 57 27.61 -12.12 -8.93
CA PRO A 57 26.17 -11.98 -8.75
C PRO A 57 25.75 -10.59 -8.25
N PRO A 58 24.45 -10.27 -8.31
CA PRO A 58 23.90 -9.07 -7.68
C PRO A 58 24.12 -9.08 -6.16
N LEU A 59 24.18 -7.89 -5.57
CA LEU A 59 24.43 -7.67 -4.14
C LEU A 59 23.27 -6.89 -3.52
N LEU A 60 22.73 -7.36 -2.40
CA LEU A 60 21.79 -6.62 -1.56
C LEU A 60 22.40 -6.28 -0.20
N ILE A 61 22.49 -4.99 0.13
CA ILE A 61 22.93 -4.51 1.45
C ILE A 61 21.72 -4.07 2.26
N ALA A 62 21.41 -4.80 3.33
CA ALA A 62 20.18 -4.66 4.10
C ALA A 62 20.41 -4.14 5.53
N PHE A 63 19.63 -3.12 5.90
CA PHE A 63 19.69 -2.47 7.21
C PHE A 63 18.47 -2.80 8.07
N SER A 64 18.65 -2.87 9.38
CA SER A 64 17.57 -3.05 10.35
C SER A 64 17.45 -1.84 11.28
N PRO A 65 16.25 -1.54 11.80
CA PRO A 65 16.05 -0.38 12.67
C PRO A 65 16.76 -0.54 14.03
N SER A 66 17.06 -1.78 14.43
CA SER A 66 17.77 -2.10 15.66
C SER A 66 19.28 -2.27 15.48
N GLY A 67 19.81 -2.23 14.26
CA GLY A 67 21.21 -2.56 13.97
C GLY A 67 21.53 -4.05 14.23
N ASN A 68 20.55 -4.94 14.04
CA ASN A 68 20.72 -6.39 14.03
C ASN A 68 20.81 -6.90 12.58
N GLY A 69 22.03 -7.08 12.07
CA GLY A 69 22.32 -7.54 10.72
C GLY A 69 21.91 -8.98 10.49
N SER A 70 22.25 -9.87 11.41
CA SER A 70 21.86 -11.29 11.35
C SER A 70 20.33 -11.47 11.28
N GLY A 71 19.58 -10.65 12.02
CA GLY A 71 18.13 -10.72 12.09
C GLY A 71 17.43 -10.29 10.80
N ILE A 72 17.92 -9.24 10.13
CA ILE A 72 17.37 -8.84 8.82
C ILE A 72 17.78 -9.81 7.72
N LEU A 73 19.04 -10.29 7.74
CA LEU A 73 19.53 -11.28 6.80
C LEU A 73 18.69 -12.56 6.84
N LYS A 74 18.42 -13.09 8.03
CA LYS A 74 17.58 -14.29 8.20
C LYS A 74 16.17 -14.13 7.60
N LYS A 75 15.60 -12.92 7.66
CA LYS A 75 14.26 -12.64 7.12
C LYS A 75 14.24 -12.55 5.60
N LEU A 76 15.31 -12.04 4.99
CA LEU A 76 15.38 -11.81 3.55
C LEU A 76 16.00 -12.97 2.76
N LYS A 77 16.82 -13.82 3.41
CA LYS A 77 17.52 -14.97 2.80
C LYS A 77 16.60 -15.82 1.93
N GLY A 78 15.43 -16.22 2.43
CA GLY A 78 14.52 -17.08 1.67
C GLY A 78 13.97 -16.44 0.39
N GLY A 79 13.86 -15.10 0.36
CA GLY A 79 13.29 -14.39 -0.78
C GLY A 79 14.29 -13.99 -1.87
N ILE A 80 15.58 -14.16 -1.61
CA ILE A 80 16.66 -13.82 -2.56
C ILE A 80 17.45 -15.05 -3.04
N GLU A 81 17.24 -16.21 -2.41
CA GLU A 81 17.98 -17.45 -2.68
C GLU A 81 17.94 -17.86 -4.14
N GLU A 82 16.73 -17.97 -4.70
CA GLU A 82 16.51 -18.41 -6.08
C GLU A 82 17.08 -17.42 -7.10
N ALA A 83 17.13 -16.12 -6.75
CA ALA A 83 17.70 -15.09 -7.59
C ALA A 83 19.23 -15.09 -7.60
N GLY A 84 19.88 -15.84 -6.69
CA GLY A 84 21.33 -15.93 -6.59
C GLY A 84 22.01 -14.63 -6.16
N TRP A 85 21.34 -13.80 -5.35
CA TRP A 85 21.92 -12.55 -4.85
C TRP A 85 22.76 -12.78 -3.60
N ILE A 86 23.92 -12.12 -3.48
CA ILE A 86 24.63 -12.00 -2.20
C ILE A 86 23.82 -11.07 -1.29
N LEU A 87 23.65 -11.44 -0.02
CA LEU A 87 22.93 -10.62 0.96
C LEU A 87 23.83 -10.23 2.13
N VAL A 88 23.98 -8.93 2.33
CA VAL A 88 24.68 -8.34 3.47
C VAL A 88 23.68 -7.84 4.49
N GLY A 89 23.77 -8.30 5.73
CA GLY A 89 23.00 -7.81 6.88
C GLY A 89 23.88 -7.00 7.83
N VAL A 90 23.54 -5.74 8.07
CA VAL A 90 24.43 -4.77 8.74
C VAL A 90 24.15 -4.65 10.23
N ASP A 91 25.18 -4.77 11.08
CA ASP A 91 25.05 -4.56 12.53
C ASP A 91 25.28 -3.10 12.94
N GLN A 92 24.90 -2.76 14.17
CA GLN A 92 25.20 -1.53 14.91
C GLN A 92 24.57 -0.23 14.35
N LEU A 93 24.43 -0.10 13.03
CA LEU A 93 23.72 0.99 12.36
C LEU A 93 22.22 0.92 12.64
N LYS A 94 21.77 1.64 13.66
CA LYS A 94 20.40 1.57 14.21
C LYS A 94 19.71 2.94 14.24
N ASN A 95 18.43 2.93 14.57
CA ASN A 95 17.66 4.15 14.78
C ASN A 95 18.15 4.90 16.02
N GLY A 96 18.12 6.23 15.97
CA GLY A 96 18.40 7.08 17.13
C GLY A 96 19.88 7.12 17.55
N MET A 97 20.81 6.81 16.65
CA MET A 97 22.23 7.06 16.91
C MET A 97 22.46 8.55 17.24
N LYS A 98 23.13 8.80 18.37
CA LYS A 98 23.33 10.17 18.90
C LYS A 98 24.33 10.99 18.11
N ASP A 99 25.29 10.33 17.46
CA ASP A 99 26.34 10.96 16.67
C ASP A 99 26.11 10.67 15.17
N PRO A 100 25.57 11.65 14.41
CA PRO A 100 25.33 11.50 12.98
C PRO A 100 26.63 11.37 12.16
N LEU A 101 27.74 11.95 12.62
CA LEU A 101 29.03 11.87 11.91
C LEU A 101 29.61 10.47 12.05
N LEU A 102 29.52 9.88 13.24
CA LEU A 102 29.90 8.47 13.43
C LEU A 102 29.02 7.54 12.60
N ALA A 103 27.70 7.74 12.58
CA ALA A 103 26.80 6.93 11.76
C ALA A 103 27.18 7.00 10.28
N ARG A 104 27.50 8.20 9.78
CA ARG A 104 27.96 8.40 8.40
C ARG A 104 29.30 7.71 8.13
N LYS A 105 30.27 7.84 9.05
CA LYS A 105 31.57 7.15 8.94
C LYS A 105 31.39 5.63 8.88
N MET A 106 30.53 5.07 9.74
CA MET A 106 30.19 3.64 9.74
C MET A 106 29.55 3.19 8.42
N GLU A 107 28.63 3.97 7.88
CA GLU A 107 28.04 3.71 6.56
C GLU A 107 29.07 3.74 5.43
N ASP A 108 30.04 4.67 5.49
CA ASP A 108 31.10 4.79 4.50
C ASP A 108 32.08 3.62 4.58
N GLU A 109 32.58 3.29 5.79
CA GLU A 109 33.45 2.12 6.03
C GLU A 109 32.78 0.81 5.60
N LEU A 110 31.48 0.65 5.89
CA LEU A 110 30.73 -0.52 5.43
C LEU A 110 30.79 -0.70 3.92
N LEU A 111 30.43 0.35 3.17
CA LEU A 111 30.29 0.26 1.73
C LEU A 111 31.65 0.08 1.07
N ASP A 112 32.68 0.80 1.54
CA ASP A 112 34.04 0.68 1.03
C ASP A 112 34.60 -0.74 1.27
N ASP A 113 34.36 -1.31 2.45
CA ASP A 113 34.78 -2.69 2.77
C ASP A 113 33.97 -3.73 1.96
N VAL A 114 32.64 -3.62 1.90
CA VAL A 114 31.80 -4.55 1.13
C VAL A 114 32.17 -4.54 -0.37
N PHE A 115 32.39 -3.36 -0.95
CA PHE A 115 32.68 -3.26 -2.39
C PHE A 115 34.09 -3.70 -2.76
N SER A 116 35.06 -3.56 -1.85
CA SER A 116 36.41 -4.07 -2.08
C SER A 116 36.52 -5.58 -1.82
N ARG A 117 35.70 -6.12 -0.91
CA ARG A 117 35.81 -7.48 -0.41
C ARG A 117 34.97 -8.51 -1.16
N LEU A 118 33.75 -8.16 -1.55
CA LEU A 118 32.80 -9.13 -2.11
C LEU A 118 32.82 -9.13 -3.64
N PRO A 119 32.91 -10.30 -4.30
CA PRO A 119 32.86 -10.40 -5.76
C PRO A 119 31.42 -10.28 -6.26
N HIS A 120 31.00 -9.05 -6.54
CA HIS A 120 29.66 -8.71 -7.01
C HIS A 120 29.72 -7.96 -8.33
N ASN A 121 28.58 -7.87 -9.03
CA ASN A 121 28.45 -6.98 -10.17
C ASN A 121 28.26 -5.53 -9.67
N PRO A 122 29.20 -4.61 -9.97
CA PRO A 122 29.15 -3.23 -9.47
C PRO A 122 27.98 -2.41 -10.05
N GLU A 123 27.33 -2.88 -11.12
CA GLU A 123 26.13 -2.25 -11.67
C GLU A 123 24.84 -2.80 -11.03
N ARG A 124 24.92 -3.97 -10.37
CA ARG A 124 23.76 -4.66 -9.76
C ARG A 124 23.83 -4.65 -8.23
N VAL A 125 24.09 -3.47 -7.67
CA VAL A 125 24.06 -3.22 -6.23
C VAL A 125 22.69 -2.70 -5.81
N TYR A 126 22.05 -3.39 -4.90
CA TYR A 126 20.76 -3.03 -4.32
C TYR A 126 20.94 -2.68 -2.84
N LEU A 127 20.20 -1.69 -2.38
CA LEU A 127 20.09 -1.37 -0.96
C LEU A 127 18.73 -1.87 -0.45
N GLY A 128 18.61 -2.07 0.84
CA GLY A 128 17.31 -2.40 1.41
C GLY A 128 17.27 -2.32 2.91
N GLY A 129 16.11 -2.57 3.47
CA GLY A 129 15.98 -2.64 4.91
C GLY A 129 14.56 -2.46 5.39
N PHE A 130 14.39 -2.53 6.70
CA PHE A 130 13.09 -2.40 7.34
C PHE A 130 12.97 -1.10 8.12
N SER A 131 11.86 -0.37 7.96
CA SER A 131 11.55 0.85 8.72
C SER A 131 12.68 1.89 8.60
N GLY A 132 13.32 2.28 9.70
CA GLY A 132 14.50 3.17 9.66
C GLY A 132 15.70 2.60 8.89
N GLY A 133 15.78 1.29 8.67
CA GLY A 133 16.73 0.67 7.75
C GLY A 133 16.43 0.97 6.27
N ALA A 134 15.16 0.99 5.87
CA ALA A 134 14.76 1.42 4.53
C ALA A 134 15.02 2.93 4.34
N TRP A 135 14.74 3.74 5.36
CA TRP A 135 15.12 5.16 5.38
C TRP A 135 16.62 5.33 5.11
N ARG A 136 17.47 4.56 5.79
CA ARG A 136 18.92 4.58 5.55
C ARG A 136 19.28 4.19 4.11
N ALA A 137 18.65 3.15 3.57
CA ALA A 137 18.86 2.73 2.19
C ALA A 137 18.55 3.86 1.19
N TYR A 138 17.43 4.57 1.35
CA TYR A 138 17.11 5.75 0.54
C TYR A 138 18.19 6.83 0.66
N HIS A 139 18.61 7.17 1.88
CA HIS A 139 19.51 8.30 2.15
C HIS A 139 20.96 8.05 1.74
N LEU A 140 21.41 6.80 1.68
CA LEU A 140 22.71 6.49 1.07
C LEU A 140 22.76 6.97 -0.38
N THR A 141 21.67 6.80 -1.14
CA THR A 141 21.62 7.24 -2.54
C THR A 141 21.69 8.75 -2.70
N THR A 142 21.42 9.56 -1.67
CA THR A 142 21.49 11.03 -1.80
C THR A 142 22.92 11.57 -1.69
N ARG A 143 23.88 10.73 -1.27
CA ARG A 143 25.24 11.17 -0.91
C ARG A 143 26.36 10.30 -1.46
N ARG A 144 26.12 9.00 -1.63
CA ARG A 144 27.14 8.05 -2.08
C ARG A 144 27.35 8.15 -3.60
N PRO A 145 28.61 8.16 -4.09
CA PRO A 145 28.91 8.30 -5.50
C PRO A 145 28.61 7.05 -6.33
N GLU A 146 28.51 5.89 -5.69
CA GLU A 146 28.38 4.60 -6.37
C GLU A 146 27.06 4.46 -7.12
N SER A 147 27.08 3.58 -8.12
CA SER A 147 25.88 3.18 -8.86
C SER A 147 25.08 2.18 -8.05
N PHE A 148 23.77 2.41 -7.97
CA PHE A 148 22.83 1.47 -7.36
C PHE A 148 21.80 1.06 -8.41
N ALA A 149 21.47 -0.22 -8.48
CA ALA A 149 20.41 -0.74 -9.33
C ALA A 149 19.02 -0.45 -8.75
N GLY A 150 18.88 -0.46 -7.41
CA GLY A 150 17.60 -0.21 -6.76
C GLY A 150 17.55 -0.37 -5.25
N ILE A 151 16.33 -0.26 -4.69
CA ILE A 151 16.06 -0.32 -3.25
C ILE A 151 14.87 -1.25 -2.95
N LEU A 152 15.04 -2.19 -2.01
CA LEU A 152 13.95 -2.96 -1.39
C LEU A 152 13.58 -2.34 -0.03
N ALA A 153 12.56 -1.50 -0.01
CA ALA A 153 12.15 -0.71 1.14
C ALA A 153 10.95 -1.35 1.87
N TYR A 154 11.20 -2.01 3.00
CA TYR A 154 10.16 -2.66 3.80
C TYR A 154 9.61 -1.69 4.85
N GLY A 155 8.33 -1.32 4.77
CA GLY A 155 7.65 -0.51 5.79
C GLY A 155 8.38 0.81 6.11
N GLY A 156 9.05 1.43 5.15
CA GLY A 156 9.87 2.62 5.35
C GLY A 156 9.49 3.76 4.41
N TRP A 157 9.81 4.98 4.81
CA TRP A 157 9.50 6.22 4.09
C TRP A 157 10.72 7.16 4.08
N LEU A 158 10.67 8.20 3.26
CA LEU A 158 11.80 9.12 3.04
C LEU A 158 12.11 9.99 4.26
N GLY A 159 11.11 10.24 5.10
CA GLY A 159 11.28 10.92 6.39
C GLY A 159 10.65 12.32 6.49
N GLY A 160 9.84 12.72 5.52
CA GLY A 160 9.11 14.00 5.54
C GLY A 160 9.43 14.90 4.35
N THR A 161 8.83 16.09 4.34
CA THR A 161 8.91 17.03 3.21
C THR A 161 10.33 17.50 2.89
N GLU A 162 11.14 17.80 3.90
CA GLU A 162 12.55 18.18 3.68
C GLU A 162 13.36 17.02 3.07
N GLU A 163 13.05 15.79 3.48
CA GLU A 163 13.74 14.60 3.00
C GLU A 163 13.34 14.24 1.57
N GLN A 164 12.07 14.42 1.22
CA GLN A 164 11.54 14.22 -0.13
C GLN A 164 12.25 15.07 -1.18
N GLU A 165 12.82 16.21 -0.79
CA GLU A 165 13.52 17.10 -1.71
C GLU A 165 15.01 16.77 -1.92
N LYS A 166 15.56 15.81 -1.18
CA LYS A 166 16.97 15.42 -1.33
C LYS A 166 17.29 14.89 -2.74
N PRO A 167 18.57 15.00 -3.18
CA PRO A 167 18.99 14.57 -4.51
C PRO A 167 19.20 13.05 -4.57
N TYR A 168 18.11 12.28 -4.44
CA TYR A 168 18.14 10.83 -4.66
C TYR A 168 18.66 10.51 -6.06
N ARG A 169 19.47 9.45 -6.18
CA ARG A 169 20.02 9.01 -7.47
C ARG A 169 18.89 8.64 -8.43
N SER A 170 18.93 9.23 -9.62
CA SER A 170 18.02 8.89 -10.71
C SER A 170 18.40 7.57 -11.37
N GLY A 171 17.49 7.02 -12.17
CA GLY A 171 17.76 5.83 -12.97
C GLY A 171 17.88 4.54 -12.17
N ILE A 172 17.37 4.53 -10.92
CA ILE A 172 17.27 3.33 -10.06
C ILE A 172 15.82 2.87 -9.94
N SER A 173 15.60 1.68 -9.38
CA SER A 173 14.26 1.13 -9.14
C SER A 173 13.98 0.95 -7.65
N VAL A 174 12.76 1.17 -7.20
CA VAL A 174 12.36 1.06 -5.80
C VAL A 174 11.15 0.15 -5.67
N ALA A 175 11.29 -0.93 -4.91
CA ALA A 175 10.19 -1.74 -4.43
C ALA A 175 9.80 -1.23 -3.04
N MET A 176 8.66 -0.56 -2.93
CA MET A 176 8.04 -0.23 -1.65
C MET A 176 7.20 -1.41 -1.18
N ILE A 177 7.58 -2.04 -0.07
CA ILE A 177 7.01 -3.31 0.40
C ILE A 177 6.37 -3.07 1.77
N ASN A 178 5.04 -2.92 1.80
CA ASN A 178 4.33 -2.52 3.01
C ASN A 178 3.25 -3.52 3.41
N GLY A 179 3.07 -3.71 4.72
CA GLY A 179 1.92 -4.44 5.24
C GLY A 179 0.66 -3.60 5.02
N THR A 180 -0.47 -4.22 4.70
CA THR A 180 -1.73 -3.47 4.48
C THR A 180 -2.20 -2.68 5.70
N HIS A 181 -1.79 -3.08 6.92
CA HIS A 181 -2.09 -2.40 8.17
C HIS A 181 -0.92 -1.51 8.67
N ASP A 182 0.13 -1.32 7.88
CA ASP A 182 1.22 -0.38 8.20
C ASP A 182 0.81 1.06 7.92
N ARG A 183 0.06 1.64 8.84
CA ARG A 183 -0.46 3.02 8.71
C ARG A 183 0.65 4.06 8.56
N GLY A 184 1.83 3.82 9.12
CA GLY A 184 2.95 4.75 9.04
C GLY A 184 3.49 4.82 7.61
N ALA A 185 3.94 3.67 7.10
CA ALA A 185 4.50 3.60 5.75
C ALA A 185 3.46 3.93 4.68
N ASN A 186 2.23 3.43 4.80
CA ASN A 186 1.17 3.64 3.81
C ASN A 186 0.69 5.11 3.74
N ALA A 187 0.83 5.88 4.82
CA ALA A 187 0.50 7.31 4.79
C ALA A 187 1.51 8.14 3.98
N TRP A 188 2.79 7.74 3.98
CA TRP A 188 3.85 8.44 3.24
C TRP A 188 4.03 7.93 1.81
N MET A 189 3.68 6.66 1.56
CA MET A 189 3.89 5.99 0.28
C MET A 189 3.44 6.79 -0.94
N PRO A 190 2.25 7.43 -0.99
CA PRO A 190 1.85 8.24 -2.13
C PRO A 190 2.79 9.44 -2.39
N ILE A 191 3.10 10.21 -1.36
CA ILE A 191 3.89 11.44 -1.49
C ILE A 191 5.36 11.09 -1.81
N ASP A 192 5.88 10.04 -1.20
CA ASP A 192 7.22 9.53 -1.49
C ASP A 192 7.32 9.01 -2.93
N THR A 193 6.28 8.32 -3.43
CA THR A 193 6.22 7.84 -4.82
C THR A 193 6.30 8.99 -5.82
N VAL A 194 5.51 10.04 -5.62
CA VAL A 194 5.57 11.24 -6.46
C VAL A 194 6.96 11.86 -6.43
N SER A 195 7.57 11.95 -5.25
CA SER A 195 8.90 12.56 -5.06
C SER A 195 10.01 11.77 -5.75
N LEU A 196 9.94 10.44 -5.71
CA LEU A 196 10.89 9.55 -6.39
C LEU A 196 10.69 9.58 -7.91
N ARG A 197 9.46 9.50 -8.41
CA ARG A 197 9.17 9.54 -9.86
C ARG A 197 9.63 10.85 -10.52
N LYS A 198 9.49 11.99 -9.83
CA LYS A 198 10.04 13.29 -10.28
C LYS A 198 11.54 13.24 -10.57
N ARG A 199 12.26 12.28 -9.97
CA ARG A 199 13.71 12.06 -10.12
C ARG A 199 14.02 10.88 -11.05
N GLN A 200 13.08 10.46 -11.90
CA GLN A 200 13.24 9.34 -12.84
C GLN A 200 13.60 8.02 -12.14
N ILE A 201 13.03 7.80 -10.96
CA ILE A 201 13.13 6.53 -10.22
C ILE A 201 11.87 5.73 -10.52
N THR A 202 12.04 4.49 -11.01
CA THR A 202 10.91 3.57 -11.19
C THR A 202 10.46 3.08 -9.82
N VAL A 203 9.17 3.17 -9.51
CA VAL A 203 8.62 2.75 -8.21
C VAL A 203 7.50 1.74 -8.41
N LYS A 204 7.60 0.57 -7.77
CA LYS A 204 6.52 -0.42 -7.67
C LYS A 204 6.17 -0.68 -6.22
N HIS A 205 4.88 -0.88 -5.96
CA HIS A 205 4.34 -1.16 -4.63
C HIS A 205 3.95 -2.63 -4.50
N PHE A 206 4.43 -3.25 -3.43
CA PHE A 206 4.10 -4.62 -3.03
C PHE A 206 3.41 -4.57 -1.68
N ALA A 207 2.22 -5.15 -1.59
CA ALA A 207 1.47 -5.23 -0.35
C ALA A 207 1.47 -6.65 0.21
N PHE A 208 1.43 -6.80 1.52
CA PHE A 208 1.26 -8.10 2.17
C PHE A 208 0.30 -8.04 3.35
N PRO A 209 -0.37 -9.15 3.72
CA PRO A 209 -1.25 -9.18 4.87
C PRO A 209 -0.39 -9.05 6.14
N GLY A 210 -0.54 -7.93 6.85
CA GLY A 210 0.26 -7.65 8.04
C GLY A 210 0.32 -6.17 8.38
N GLY A 211 1.05 -5.85 9.45
CA GLY A 211 1.32 -4.48 9.89
C GLY A 211 2.73 -4.03 9.55
N HIS A 212 3.34 -3.26 10.46
CA HIS A 212 4.71 -2.76 10.33
C HIS A 212 5.73 -3.89 10.59
N SER A 213 6.03 -4.68 9.57
CA SER A 213 6.99 -5.79 9.61
C SER A 213 7.71 -5.97 8.27
N VAL A 214 8.70 -6.86 8.23
CA VAL A 214 9.23 -7.39 6.96
C VAL A 214 8.19 -8.35 6.38
N ALA A 215 8.06 -8.36 5.05
CA ALA A 215 7.10 -9.20 4.34
C ALA A 215 7.45 -10.70 4.42
N GLN A 216 6.49 -11.54 4.07
CA GLN A 216 6.71 -12.97 3.87
C GLN A 216 7.62 -13.23 2.65
N VAL A 217 8.26 -14.40 2.63
CA VAL A 217 9.25 -14.81 1.61
C VAL A 217 8.74 -14.62 0.18
N GLU A 218 7.52 -15.04 -0.12
CA GLU A 218 6.96 -14.96 -1.48
C GLU A 218 6.82 -13.51 -2.01
N ILE A 219 6.55 -12.56 -1.11
CA ILE A 219 6.47 -11.14 -1.46
C ILE A 219 7.85 -10.58 -1.74
N THR A 220 8.86 -10.99 -0.96
CA THR A 220 10.26 -10.65 -1.25
C THR A 220 10.70 -11.26 -2.58
N LYS A 221 10.37 -12.52 -2.88
CA LYS A 221 10.66 -13.14 -4.18
C LYS A 221 10.07 -12.36 -5.34
N SER A 222 8.78 -12.01 -5.23
CA SER A 222 8.09 -11.20 -6.24
C SER A 222 8.79 -9.85 -6.47
N ALA A 223 9.18 -9.16 -5.39
CA ALA A 223 9.90 -7.89 -5.48
C ALA A 223 11.30 -8.05 -6.10
N VAL A 224 12.02 -9.12 -5.78
CA VAL A 224 13.35 -9.42 -6.34
C VAL A 224 13.26 -9.77 -7.83
N ASN A 225 12.27 -10.58 -8.23
CA ASN A 225 12.02 -10.90 -9.62
C ASN A 225 11.72 -9.63 -10.43
N TRP A 226 10.85 -8.76 -9.92
CA TRP A 226 10.60 -7.47 -10.55
C TRP A 226 11.87 -6.61 -10.65
N MET A 227 12.74 -6.61 -9.62
CA MET A 227 14.02 -5.89 -9.68
C MET A 227 14.98 -6.43 -10.74
N ASN A 228 14.97 -7.74 -11.00
CA ASN A 228 15.74 -8.36 -12.08
C ASN A 228 15.19 -7.92 -13.45
N GLU A 229 13.89 -8.07 -13.67
CA GLU A 229 13.23 -7.70 -14.93
C GLU A 229 13.45 -6.21 -15.26
N GLU A 230 13.27 -5.36 -14.25
CA GLU A 230 13.41 -3.91 -14.41
C GLU A 230 14.87 -3.49 -14.66
N TRP A 231 15.85 -4.25 -14.14
CA TRP A 231 17.25 -4.05 -14.48
C TRP A 231 17.52 -4.39 -15.96
N GLU A 232 17.10 -5.56 -16.41
CA GLU A 232 17.28 -6.02 -17.80
C GLU A 232 16.60 -5.08 -18.80
N ARG A 233 15.41 -4.59 -18.45
CA ARG A 233 14.67 -3.61 -19.26
C ARG A 233 15.41 -2.29 -19.39
N ARG A 234 15.98 -1.76 -18.30
CA ARG A 234 16.77 -0.52 -18.35
C ARG A 234 18.07 -0.72 -19.13
N ALA A 235 18.74 -1.85 -18.94
CA ALA A 235 19.96 -2.20 -19.65
C ALA A 235 19.77 -2.30 -21.17
N SER A 236 18.58 -2.71 -21.63
CA SER A 236 18.21 -2.75 -23.05
C SER A 236 17.73 -1.41 -23.63
N GLY A 237 17.80 -0.32 -22.87
CA GLY A 237 17.42 1.03 -23.32
C GLY A 237 15.92 1.32 -23.30
N GLY A 238 15.12 0.49 -22.62
CA GLY A 238 13.69 0.72 -22.48
C GLY A 238 13.39 1.99 -21.68
N VAL A 239 12.53 2.86 -22.22
CA VAL A 239 12.05 4.07 -21.52
C VAL A 239 10.67 3.80 -20.90
N TRP A 240 10.40 4.39 -19.72
CA TRP A 240 9.17 4.20 -18.97
C TRP A 240 8.23 5.41 -19.18
N THR A 241 7.25 5.32 -20.10
CA THR A 241 6.30 6.43 -20.35
C THR A 241 4.91 5.95 -20.79
N GLY A 242 3.86 6.29 -20.04
CA GLY A 242 2.46 6.06 -20.45
C GLY A 242 1.94 4.64 -20.21
N ALA A 243 0.83 4.27 -20.86
CA ALA A 243 0.18 2.96 -20.66
C ALA A 243 1.12 1.76 -20.89
N ASN A 244 2.02 1.88 -21.87
CA ASN A 244 2.87 0.80 -22.37
C ASN A 244 3.94 0.31 -21.37
N CYS A 245 4.08 0.98 -20.23
CA CYS A 245 5.02 0.62 -19.17
C CYS A 245 4.35 0.01 -17.94
N LEU A 246 3.02 -0.10 -17.94
CA LEU A 246 2.22 -0.62 -16.84
C LEU A 246 1.81 -2.08 -17.08
N ASP A 247 1.84 -2.87 -16.02
CA ASP A 247 1.23 -4.19 -15.97
C ASP A 247 -0.23 -4.08 -15.58
N LEU A 248 -1.12 -4.62 -16.41
CA LEU A 248 -2.55 -4.61 -16.16
C LEU A 248 -3.06 -6.02 -15.85
N LEU A 249 -3.81 -6.16 -14.76
CA LEU A 249 -4.57 -7.36 -14.45
C LEU A 249 -6.06 -7.08 -14.60
N TYR A 250 -6.67 -7.73 -15.60
CA TYR A 250 -8.12 -7.81 -15.74
C TYR A 250 -8.69 -8.85 -14.78
N VAL A 251 -9.77 -8.54 -14.08
CA VAL A 251 -10.45 -9.49 -13.19
C VAL A 251 -11.92 -9.59 -13.55
N GLY A 252 -12.35 -10.78 -13.99
CA GLY A 252 -13.76 -11.04 -14.25
C GLY A 252 -14.06 -12.43 -14.78
N ASP A 253 -15.26 -12.92 -14.46
CA ASP A 253 -15.64 -14.34 -14.61
C ASP A 253 -16.31 -14.66 -15.95
N HIS A 254 -16.60 -13.67 -16.79
CA HIS A 254 -17.27 -13.91 -18.08
C HIS A 254 -16.25 -14.08 -19.20
N PRO A 255 -16.05 -15.30 -19.77
CA PRO A 255 -14.94 -15.57 -20.69
C PRO A 255 -14.91 -14.65 -21.92
N ALA A 256 -16.08 -14.39 -22.53
CA ALA A 256 -16.16 -13.54 -23.71
C ALA A 256 -15.79 -12.06 -23.43
N ARG A 257 -16.14 -11.53 -22.24
CA ARG A 257 -15.81 -10.15 -21.85
C ARG A 257 -14.33 -10.05 -21.49
N SER A 258 -13.84 -11.02 -20.70
CA SER A 258 -12.42 -11.13 -20.37
C SER A 258 -11.56 -11.16 -21.62
N LYS A 259 -11.93 -11.98 -22.62
CA LYS A 259 -11.28 -11.98 -23.93
C LYS A 259 -11.37 -10.61 -24.63
N ALA A 260 -12.55 -10.01 -24.70
CA ALA A 260 -12.74 -8.73 -25.38
C ALA A 260 -11.92 -7.59 -24.77
N PHE A 261 -11.86 -7.48 -23.44
CA PHE A 261 -11.04 -6.48 -22.75
C PHE A 261 -9.54 -6.77 -22.92
N THR A 262 -9.11 -8.01 -22.68
CA THR A 262 -7.69 -8.34 -22.72
C THR A 262 -7.11 -8.23 -24.12
N GLU A 263 -7.82 -8.66 -25.17
CA GLU A 263 -7.38 -8.50 -26.56
C GLU A 263 -7.27 -7.03 -26.96
N PHE A 264 -8.21 -6.20 -26.52
CA PHE A 264 -8.17 -4.75 -26.77
C PHE A 264 -7.01 -4.07 -26.05
N LEU A 265 -6.72 -4.42 -24.80
CA LEU A 265 -5.70 -3.73 -23.98
C LEU A 265 -4.27 -4.19 -24.25
N LYS A 266 -4.05 -5.43 -24.71
CA LYS A 266 -2.71 -6.02 -24.96
C LYS A 266 -1.75 -5.13 -25.77
N PRO A 267 -2.18 -4.43 -26.84
CA PRO A 267 -1.28 -3.56 -27.61
C PRO A 267 -0.85 -2.28 -26.87
N HIS A 268 -1.52 -1.93 -25.76
CA HIS A 268 -1.36 -0.64 -25.08
C HIS A 268 -0.61 -0.72 -23.75
N PHE A 269 -0.50 -1.90 -23.15
CA PHE A 269 0.11 -2.12 -21.83
C PHE A 269 1.31 -3.06 -21.94
N ARG A 270 2.24 -3.01 -20.98
CA ARG A 270 3.45 -3.86 -20.98
C ARG A 270 3.06 -5.33 -20.93
N THR A 271 2.21 -5.65 -19.97
CA THR A 271 1.59 -6.96 -19.82
C THR A 271 0.11 -6.77 -19.55
N VAL A 272 -0.70 -7.72 -20.06
CA VAL A 272 -2.12 -7.81 -19.76
C VAL A 272 -2.42 -9.25 -19.40
N THR A 273 -2.66 -9.48 -18.12
CA THR A 273 -3.07 -10.77 -17.58
C THR A 273 -4.55 -10.74 -17.19
N ALA A 274 -5.12 -11.92 -16.95
CA ALA A 274 -6.50 -12.04 -16.50
C ALA A 274 -6.63 -13.09 -15.40
N ALA A 275 -7.53 -12.83 -14.46
CA ALA A 275 -7.92 -13.79 -13.43
C ALA A 275 -9.44 -13.80 -13.25
N GLU A 276 -9.99 -14.95 -12.83
CA GLU A 276 -11.33 -15.03 -12.28
C GLU A 276 -11.36 -14.35 -10.91
N ALA A 277 -12.49 -13.76 -10.53
CA ALA A 277 -12.63 -12.96 -9.32
C ALA A 277 -12.43 -13.77 -8.03
N ASP A 278 -12.80 -15.06 -8.03
CA ASP A 278 -12.58 -15.99 -6.91
C ASP A 278 -11.15 -16.54 -6.86
N LYS A 279 -10.39 -16.46 -7.97
CA LYS A 279 -8.99 -16.86 -8.07
C LYS A 279 -8.01 -15.72 -7.84
N LEU A 280 -8.49 -14.47 -7.78
CA LEU A 280 -7.63 -13.34 -7.53
C LEU A 280 -6.95 -13.49 -6.16
N THR A 281 -5.63 -13.60 -6.15
CA THR A 281 -4.81 -13.58 -4.94
C THR A 281 -4.12 -12.22 -4.80
N LEU A 282 -3.62 -11.95 -3.60
CA LEU A 282 -2.78 -10.77 -3.38
C LEU A 282 -1.47 -10.82 -4.18
N GLU A 283 -0.94 -12.02 -4.41
CA GLU A 283 0.26 -12.25 -5.21
C GLU A 283 0.05 -11.81 -6.66
N LEU A 284 -1.02 -12.30 -7.31
CA LEU A 284 -1.41 -11.87 -8.66
C LEU A 284 -1.65 -10.35 -8.72
N ALA A 285 -2.31 -9.80 -7.70
CA ALA A 285 -2.53 -8.36 -7.64
C ALA A 285 -1.21 -7.56 -7.46
N ASN A 286 -0.19 -8.13 -6.82
CA ASN A 286 1.13 -7.49 -6.68
C ASN A 286 1.94 -7.48 -7.98
N GLU A 287 1.74 -8.46 -8.86
CA GLU A 287 2.37 -8.52 -10.18
C GLU A 287 1.90 -7.37 -11.10
N ALA A 288 0.66 -6.92 -10.97
CA ALA A 288 0.12 -5.81 -11.75
C ALA A 288 0.46 -4.44 -11.15
N ASP A 289 0.48 -3.41 -11.98
CA ASP A 289 0.51 -2.00 -11.57
C ASP A 289 -0.91 -1.44 -11.43
N VAL A 290 -1.83 -1.88 -12.28
CA VAL A 290 -3.23 -1.44 -12.32
C VAL A 290 -4.17 -2.63 -12.42
N LEU A 291 -5.26 -2.58 -11.66
CA LEU A 291 -6.35 -3.56 -11.73
C LEU A 291 -7.54 -3.01 -12.53
N LEU A 292 -8.12 -3.85 -13.39
CA LEU A 292 -9.42 -3.59 -14.02
C LEU A 292 -10.42 -4.64 -13.49
N LEU A 293 -11.30 -4.23 -12.58
CA LEU A 293 -12.30 -5.13 -12.00
C LEU A 293 -13.61 -5.03 -12.80
N ASP A 294 -13.95 -6.12 -13.49
CA ASP A 294 -15.22 -6.32 -14.20
C ASP A 294 -16.25 -7.13 -13.38
N GLN A 295 -15.88 -7.57 -12.17
CA GLN A 295 -16.72 -8.31 -11.23
C GLN A 295 -16.38 -7.94 -9.77
N PRO A 296 -17.30 -8.15 -8.81
CA PRO A 296 -17.01 -7.97 -7.38
C PRO A 296 -15.89 -8.88 -6.88
N VAL A 297 -14.91 -8.29 -6.20
CA VAL A 297 -13.78 -9.02 -5.61
C VAL A 297 -13.87 -9.00 -4.09
N ARG A 298 -13.65 -10.18 -3.48
CA ARG A 298 -13.71 -10.36 -2.02
C ARG A 298 -12.43 -10.95 -1.41
N THR A 299 -11.45 -11.30 -2.22
CA THR A 299 -10.24 -12.01 -1.78
C THR A 299 -9.12 -11.06 -1.33
N LEU A 300 -9.16 -9.81 -1.74
CA LEU A 300 -8.13 -8.83 -1.41
C LEU A 300 -8.25 -8.34 0.05
N PRO A 301 -7.13 -8.17 0.76
CA PRO A 301 -7.13 -7.72 2.15
C PRO A 301 -7.63 -6.29 2.28
N ASP A 302 -8.19 -5.97 3.45
CA ASP A 302 -8.55 -4.61 3.81
C ASP A 302 -7.32 -3.69 3.74
N ASN A 303 -7.54 -2.42 3.34
CA ASN A 303 -6.50 -1.42 3.13
C ASN A 303 -5.48 -1.77 2.01
N PHE A 304 -5.80 -2.72 1.13
CA PHE A 304 -5.10 -2.84 -0.14
C PHE A 304 -5.45 -1.63 -1.02
N THR A 305 -4.42 -0.87 -1.43
CA THR A 305 -4.59 0.45 -2.06
C THR A 305 -4.03 0.51 -3.48
N LYS A 306 -4.06 -0.62 -4.20
CA LYS A 306 -3.57 -0.67 -5.59
C LYS A 306 -4.49 0.11 -6.53
N ALA A 307 -3.91 0.86 -7.45
CA ALA A 307 -4.64 1.58 -8.48
C ALA A 307 -5.63 0.65 -9.20
N THR A 308 -6.92 1.01 -9.19
CA THR A 308 -8.00 0.13 -9.63
C THR A 308 -9.06 0.89 -10.40
N LEU A 309 -9.41 0.41 -11.59
CA LEU A 309 -10.61 0.82 -12.31
C LEU A 309 -11.74 -0.20 -12.07
N LEU A 310 -12.92 0.30 -11.72
CA LEU A 310 -14.13 -0.46 -11.43
C LEU A 310 -15.15 -0.21 -12.53
N THR A 311 -15.56 -1.27 -13.22
CA THR A 311 -16.76 -1.22 -14.09
C THR A 311 -18.05 -1.18 -13.24
N PRO A 312 -19.23 -0.95 -13.84
CA PRO A 312 -20.48 -0.96 -13.10
C PRO A 312 -20.81 -2.31 -12.45
N ARG A 313 -20.29 -3.42 -12.99
CA ARG A 313 -20.47 -4.78 -12.45
C ARG A 313 -19.69 -4.98 -11.16
N ALA A 314 -18.46 -4.45 -11.10
CA ALA A 314 -17.64 -4.53 -9.90
C ALA A 314 -18.03 -3.48 -8.86
N SER A 315 -18.46 -2.31 -9.30
CA SER A 315 -18.46 -1.10 -8.47
C SER A 315 -19.31 -1.22 -7.22
N GLU A 316 -20.55 -1.71 -7.29
CA GLU A 316 -21.49 -1.57 -6.18
C GLU A 316 -21.13 -2.44 -4.97
N GLU A 317 -20.86 -3.72 -5.19
CA GLU A 317 -20.52 -4.62 -4.09
C GLU A 317 -19.07 -4.46 -3.63
N THR A 318 -18.15 -4.16 -4.54
CA THR A 318 -16.76 -3.81 -4.18
C THR A 318 -16.73 -2.52 -3.38
N ALA A 319 -17.50 -1.50 -3.78
CA ALA A 319 -17.64 -0.25 -3.04
C ALA A 319 -18.22 -0.44 -1.65
N ARG A 320 -19.32 -1.20 -1.53
CA ARG A 320 -19.97 -1.50 -0.25
C ARG A 320 -19.01 -2.15 0.72
N ARG A 321 -18.21 -3.13 0.25
CA ARG A 321 -17.17 -3.74 1.07
C ARG A 321 -16.15 -2.72 1.55
N TYR A 322 -15.65 -1.81 0.73
CA TYR A 322 -14.60 -0.90 1.18
C TYR A 322 -15.13 0.40 1.83
N GLY A 323 -16.45 0.54 2.01
CA GLY A 323 -17.09 1.73 2.59
C GLY A 323 -17.03 2.95 1.68
N SER A 324 -17.11 2.72 0.37
CA SER A 324 -16.99 3.73 -0.68
C SER A 324 -18.28 4.53 -0.90
N LYS A 325 -18.12 5.74 -1.41
CA LYS A 325 -19.19 6.68 -1.77
C LYS A 325 -20.00 6.28 -3.01
N TYR A 326 -19.61 5.23 -3.73
CA TYR A 326 -20.30 4.77 -4.93
C TYR A 326 -21.71 4.21 -4.62
N LYS A 327 -22.73 5.05 -4.78
CA LYS A 327 -24.14 4.68 -4.68
C LYS A 327 -24.82 4.85 -6.04
N ARG A 328 -25.31 3.74 -6.61
CA ARG A 328 -26.12 3.77 -7.84
C ARG A 328 -27.38 4.60 -7.63
N THR A 329 -27.74 5.42 -8.60
CA THR A 329 -29.00 6.15 -8.64
C THR A 329 -29.90 5.54 -9.72
N SER A 330 -31.22 5.59 -9.52
CA SER A 330 -32.16 5.27 -10.60
C SER A 330 -32.28 6.47 -11.53
N GLU A 331 -32.37 6.27 -12.84
CA GLU A 331 -32.63 7.37 -13.79
C GLU A 331 -33.91 8.15 -13.43
N ALA A 332 -34.92 7.47 -12.87
CA ALA A 332 -36.17 8.07 -12.40
C ALA A 332 -35.98 9.11 -11.27
N SER A 333 -34.91 9.01 -10.48
CA SER A 333 -34.62 9.95 -9.38
C SER A 333 -33.87 11.22 -9.80
N LEU A 334 -33.48 11.33 -11.08
CA LEU A 334 -32.65 12.44 -11.57
C LEU A 334 -33.44 13.57 -12.22
N GLY A 335 -34.76 13.45 -12.38
CA GLY A 335 -35.56 14.41 -13.14
C GLY A 335 -35.12 14.46 -14.61
N SER A 336 -36.01 14.88 -15.50
CA SER A 336 -35.68 15.09 -16.92
C SER A 336 -34.69 16.27 -17.05
N ILE A 337 -33.41 16.04 -16.84
CA ILE A 337 -32.37 17.06 -16.95
C ILE A 337 -31.72 16.96 -18.32
N GLY A 338 -31.89 18.04 -19.09
CA GLY A 338 -31.34 18.24 -20.42
C GLY A 338 -29.81 18.17 -20.43
N ILE A 339 -29.32 17.61 -21.54
CA ILE A 339 -27.92 17.32 -21.81
C ILE A 339 -27.24 18.61 -22.29
N HIS A 340 -26.24 19.10 -21.55
CA HIS A 340 -25.23 20.02 -22.10
C HIS A 340 -23.89 19.27 -22.13
N LEU A 341 -23.56 18.70 -23.30
CA LEU A 341 -22.31 17.98 -23.57
C LEU A 341 -21.61 18.68 -24.73
N GLU A 342 -20.72 19.64 -24.46
CA GLU A 342 -19.93 20.25 -25.55
C GLU A 342 -18.59 19.53 -25.80
N SER A 343 -18.18 18.57 -24.96
CA SER A 343 -16.86 17.92 -25.06
C SER A 343 -16.83 16.39 -24.90
N LEU A 344 -17.98 15.74 -24.68
CA LEU A 344 -18.07 14.30 -24.37
C LEU A 344 -18.82 13.50 -25.43
N GLU A 345 -19.36 14.12 -26.48
CA GLU A 345 -20.05 13.42 -27.57
C GLU A 345 -19.15 12.34 -28.21
N ASP A 346 -17.83 12.56 -28.21
CA ASP A 346 -16.83 11.62 -28.74
C ASP A 346 -16.55 10.41 -27.83
N TRP A 347 -16.90 10.45 -26.54
CA TRP A 347 -16.66 9.35 -25.57
C TRP A 347 -17.91 8.46 -25.36
N THR A 348 -18.92 8.63 -26.21
CA THR A 348 -20.21 7.95 -26.11
C THR A 348 -20.21 6.55 -26.73
N PHE A 349 -21.31 5.83 -26.52
CA PHE A 349 -21.55 4.55 -27.19
C PHE A 349 -22.24 4.72 -28.54
N ARG A 350 -22.27 3.63 -29.31
CA ARG A 350 -23.18 3.49 -30.45
C ARG A 350 -24.66 3.29 -30.04
N ASP A 351 -24.93 2.92 -28.79
CA ASP A 351 -26.28 2.74 -28.21
C ASP A 351 -26.29 3.15 -26.71
N THR A 352 -27.22 4.00 -26.28
CA THR A 352 -27.18 4.74 -25.00
C THR A 352 -27.62 3.94 -23.76
N GLN A 353 -28.08 2.70 -23.91
CA GLN A 353 -28.64 1.87 -22.83
C GLN A 353 -27.65 1.30 -21.80
N GLN A 354 -26.34 1.56 -21.92
CA GLN A 354 -25.30 0.94 -21.07
C GLN A 354 -24.62 1.89 -20.07
N ASN A 355 -25.28 3.01 -19.77
CA ASN A 355 -24.79 4.01 -18.81
C ASN A 355 -25.27 3.70 -17.39
N HIS A 356 -24.36 3.67 -16.43
CA HIS A 356 -24.66 3.51 -15.00
C HIS A 356 -24.17 4.72 -14.22
N LEU A 357 -25.11 5.54 -13.74
CA LEU A 357 -24.81 6.74 -12.96
C LEU A 357 -24.67 6.43 -11.47
N ILE A 358 -23.73 7.14 -10.84
CA ILE A 358 -23.60 7.23 -9.40
C ILE A 358 -23.93 8.65 -8.93
N SER A 359 -24.38 8.78 -7.69
CA SER A 359 -24.68 10.10 -7.12
C SER A 359 -23.40 10.91 -6.96
N SER A 360 -23.36 12.12 -7.52
CA SER A 360 -22.21 13.01 -7.41
C SER A 360 -22.09 13.68 -6.03
N ARG A 361 -23.18 13.76 -5.25
CA ARG A 361 -23.24 14.48 -3.97
C ARG A 361 -22.18 14.05 -2.97
N ALA A 362 -21.96 12.75 -2.82
CA ALA A 362 -21.03 12.23 -1.83
C ALA A 362 -19.56 12.53 -2.18
N PHE A 363 -19.28 12.96 -3.41
CA PHE A 363 -17.93 13.26 -3.90
C PHE A 363 -17.64 14.76 -3.96
N LYS A 364 -18.67 15.61 -4.03
CA LYS A 364 -18.53 17.07 -3.91
C LYS A 364 -17.99 17.35 -2.51
N ASP A 365 -16.89 18.10 -2.43
CA ASP A 365 -16.20 18.52 -1.20
C ASP A 365 -15.32 17.46 -0.49
N SER A 366 -15.10 16.30 -1.10
CA SER A 366 -14.16 15.31 -0.54
C SER A 366 -12.76 15.43 -1.12
N GLU A 367 -11.77 15.80 -0.30
CA GLU A 367 -10.37 15.98 -0.71
C GLU A 367 -9.75 14.73 -1.37
N ASP A 368 -10.23 13.54 -1.02
CA ASP A 368 -9.77 12.27 -1.58
C ASP A 368 -10.44 11.87 -2.90
N SER A 369 -11.36 12.69 -3.43
CA SER A 369 -12.21 12.34 -4.57
C SER A 369 -12.16 13.37 -5.69
N GLN A 370 -12.50 12.96 -6.91
CA GLN A 370 -12.61 13.85 -8.05
C GLN A 370 -13.70 13.37 -9.00
N ILE A 371 -14.65 14.25 -9.34
CA ILE A 371 -15.60 14.01 -10.43
C ILE A 371 -14.90 14.40 -11.73
N ILE A 372 -14.76 13.44 -12.64
CA ILE A 372 -14.08 13.64 -13.93
C ILE A 372 -15.13 13.85 -15.02
N VAL A 373 -16.18 13.03 -15.03
CA VAL A 373 -17.31 13.17 -15.95
C VAL A 373 -18.61 13.20 -15.15
N SER A 374 -19.28 14.36 -15.16
CA SER A 374 -20.62 14.55 -14.61
C SER A 374 -21.69 14.37 -15.70
N LYS A 375 -22.90 13.99 -15.28
CA LYS A 375 -24.10 13.99 -16.12
C LYS A 375 -25.22 14.67 -15.33
N GLY A 376 -25.41 15.96 -15.59
CA GLY A 376 -26.30 16.83 -14.82
C GLY A 376 -25.73 17.19 -13.44
N GLU A 377 -26.57 17.75 -12.58
CA GLU A 377 -26.14 18.22 -11.24
C GLU A 377 -25.85 17.06 -10.28
N GLU A 378 -26.49 15.91 -10.47
CA GLU A 378 -26.62 14.85 -9.46
C GLU A 378 -26.01 13.50 -9.87
N GLY A 379 -25.64 13.33 -11.14
CA GLY A 379 -25.07 12.10 -11.69
C GLY A 379 -23.62 12.25 -12.12
N ALA A 380 -22.85 11.17 -12.02
CA ALA A 380 -21.51 11.08 -12.59
C ALA A 380 -21.25 9.73 -13.26
N LEU A 381 -20.46 9.74 -14.33
CA LEU A 381 -20.03 8.57 -15.11
C LEU A 381 -18.58 8.19 -14.85
N ILE A 382 -17.71 9.16 -14.56
CA ILE A 382 -16.33 8.89 -14.16
C ILE A 382 -16.03 9.66 -12.88
N VAL A 383 -15.67 8.91 -11.83
CA VAL A 383 -15.34 9.48 -10.52
C VAL A 383 -14.18 8.70 -9.90
N ARG A 384 -13.15 9.42 -9.50
CA ARG A 384 -12.06 8.89 -8.69
C ARG A 384 -12.37 9.04 -7.20
N GLU A 385 -12.14 7.99 -6.44
CA GLU A 385 -12.10 7.98 -4.98
C GLU A 385 -10.82 7.28 -4.52
N ALA A 386 -9.88 8.03 -3.95
CA ALA A 386 -8.54 7.55 -3.61
C ALA A 386 -7.86 6.83 -4.80
N HIS A 387 -7.43 5.57 -4.63
CA HIS A 387 -6.82 4.72 -5.66
C HIS A 387 -7.83 4.06 -6.61
N ARG A 388 -9.14 4.33 -6.46
CA ARG A 388 -10.20 3.71 -7.25
C ARG A 388 -10.81 4.69 -8.24
N LEU A 389 -11.09 4.21 -9.44
CA LEU A 389 -11.80 4.93 -10.47
C LEU A 389 -13.07 4.18 -10.83
N TYR A 390 -14.21 4.85 -10.77
CA TYR A 390 -15.45 4.32 -11.31
C TYR A 390 -15.56 4.65 -12.80
N TRP A 391 -15.78 3.61 -13.60
CA TRP A 391 -16.07 3.69 -15.03
C TRP A 391 -17.54 3.33 -15.24
N GLY A 392 -18.38 4.32 -15.53
CA GLY A 392 -19.84 4.19 -15.56
C GLY A 392 -20.42 3.45 -16.76
N TRP A 393 -19.60 2.82 -17.57
CA TRP A 393 -19.99 2.17 -18.81
C TRP A 393 -19.82 0.65 -18.70
N ASP A 394 -20.90 -0.11 -18.91
CA ASP A 394 -20.87 -1.59 -18.81
C ASP A 394 -20.47 -2.30 -20.13
N ALA A 395 -20.10 -1.54 -21.16
CA ALA A 395 -19.78 -2.10 -22.47
C ALA A 395 -18.37 -2.71 -22.52
N VAL A 396 -18.20 -3.68 -23.43
CA VAL A 396 -16.86 -4.12 -23.83
C VAL A 396 -16.23 -3.10 -24.79
N PRO A 397 -14.89 -3.07 -24.95
CA PRO A 397 -14.23 -2.02 -25.72
C PRO A 397 -14.71 -1.87 -27.17
N SER A 398 -15.09 -2.95 -27.85
CA SER A 398 -15.59 -2.90 -29.23
C SER A 398 -16.94 -2.19 -29.40
N GLN A 399 -17.66 -1.94 -28.30
CA GLN A 399 -18.95 -1.24 -28.28
C GLN A 399 -18.79 0.26 -27.96
N LEU A 400 -17.61 0.68 -27.49
CA LEU A 400 -17.27 2.08 -27.27
C LEU A 400 -17.01 2.78 -28.61
N SER A 401 -17.24 4.10 -28.68
CA SER A 401 -16.67 4.93 -29.74
C SER A 401 -15.13 4.88 -29.70
N LYS A 402 -14.49 5.41 -30.75
CA LYS A 402 -13.03 5.57 -30.75
C LYS A 402 -12.54 6.42 -29.57
N GLY A 403 -13.21 7.54 -29.29
CA GLY A 403 -12.88 8.39 -28.14
C GLY A 403 -13.08 7.67 -26.80
N GLY A 404 -14.12 6.83 -26.67
CA GLY A 404 -14.34 6.02 -25.46
C GLY A 404 -13.28 4.95 -25.26
N GLN A 405 -12.79 4.33 -26.34
CA GLN A 405 -11.66 3.40 -26.32
C GLN A 405 -10.37 4.08 -25.86
N GLU A 406 -10.06 5.25 -26.41
CA GLU A 406 -8.90 6.06 -26.04
C GLU A 406 -8.98 6.51 -24.58
N ALA A 407 -10.15 6.99 -24.14
CA ALA A 407 -10.40 7.37 -22.75
C ALA A 407 -10.23 6.20 -21.77
N LEU A 408 -10.66 4.99 -22.12
CA LEU A 408 -10.45 3.81 -21.26
C LEU A 408 -8.96 3.55 -21.01
N ILE A 409 -8.14 3.60 -22.07
CA ILE A 409 -6.68 3.40 -21.98
C ILE A 409 -6.04 4.51 -21.14
N GLU A 410 -6.43 5.76 -21.38
CA GLU A 410 -5.91 6.92 -20.65
C GLU A 410 -6.27 6.83 -19.17
N MET A 411 -7.52 6.49 -18.83
CA MET A 411 -7.99 6.38 -17.46
C MET A 411 -7.32 5.25 -16.67
N LEU A 412 -7.09 4.09 -17.31
CA LEU A 412 -6.30 3.00 -16.73
C LEU A 412 -4.85 3.41 -16.46
N SER A 413 -4.28 4.25 -17.32
CA SER A 413 -2.93 4.77 -17.12
C SER A 413 -2.87 5.86 -16.04
N TRP A 414 -3.86 6.74 -16.02
CA TRP A 414 -3.93 7.88 -15.11
C TRP A 414 -4.18 7.46 -13.67
N ILE A 415 -5.04 6.45 -13.43
CA ILE A 415 -5.35 6.00 -12.06
C ILE A 415 -4.13 5.47 -11.32
N PHE A 416 -3.10 5.02 -12.04
CA PHE A 416 -1.83 4.59 -11.48
C PHE A 416 -1.07 5.69 -10.71
N GLU A 417 -1.28 6.97 -11.02
CA GLU A 417 -0.72 8.07 -10.24
C GLU A 417 -1.28 8.13 -8.82
N PHE A 418 -2.43 7.50 -8.58
CA PHE A 418 -3.08 7.43 -7.28
C PHE A 418 -2.82 6.10 -6.57
N ASN A 419 -1.89 5.28 -7.07
CA ASN A 419 -1.50 4.05 -6.41
C ASN A 419 -1.06 4.33 -4.97
N GLY A 420 -1.67 3.65 -4.01
CA GLY A 420 -1.44 3.87 -2.59
C GLY A 420 -2.32 4.89 -1.91
N HIS A 421 -3.04 5.74 -2.65
CA HIS A 421 -3.89 6.77 -2.04
C HIS A 421 -4.98 6.11 -1.19
N GLN A 422 -5.21 6.68 0.00
CA GLN A 422 -6.20 6.17 0.94
C GLN A 422 -7.47 7.00 0.91
N GLN A 423 -8.59 6.32 1.08
CA GLN A 423 -9.88 6.97 1.31
C GLN A 423 -9.86 7.61 2.70
N SER A 424 -10.25 8.88 2.78
CA SER A 424 -10.30 9.67 4.02
C SER A 424 -11.73 9.85 4.52
N VAL A 425 -12.71 9.79 3.62
CA VAL A 425 -14.14 9.94 3.93
C VAL A 425 -14.88 8.66 3.60
N PHE A 426 -15.48 8.03 4.62
CA PHE A 426 -16.29 6.82 4.49
C PHE A 426 -17.76 7.16 4.65
N ALA A 427 -18.60 6.74 3.70
CA ALA A 427 -20.01 7.05 3.65
C ALA A 427 -20.84 5.83 3.25
N ASN A 428 -22.17 5.91 3.43
CA ASN A 428 -23.12 4.84 3.08
C ASN A 428 -22.86 3.50 3.79
N LEU A 429 -22.19 3.52 4.94
CA LEU A 429 -21.95 2.33 5.74
C LEU A 429 -23.27 1.77 6.29
N THR A 430 -23.36 0.44 6.41
CA THR A 430 -24.52 -0.22 7.03
C THR A 430 -24.65 0.26 8.47
N THR A 431 -25.74 0.96 8.80
CA THR A 431 -25.96 1.47 10.16
C THR A 431 -26.42 0.37 11.11
N ARG A 432 -26.27 0.57 12.43
CA ARG A 432 -26.82 -0.38 13.42
C ARG A 432 -28.34 -0.51 13.29
N GLU A 433 -29.02 0.58 12.98
CA GLU A 433 -30.46 0.58 12.74
C GLU A 433 -30.83 -0.28 11.53
N ARG A 434 -30.13 -0.10 10.40
CA ARG A 434 -30.34 -0.91 9.21
C ARG A 434 -30.04 -2.38 9.46
N MET A 435 -28.95 -2.68 10.17
CA MET A 435 -28.60 -4.06 10.52
C MET A 435 -29.66 -4.71 11.42
N ARG A 436 -30.21 -3.96 12.39
CA ARG A 436 -31.33 -4.43 13.21
C ARG A 436 -32.54 -4.77 12.34
N ALA A 437 -32.94 -3.87 11.45
CA ALA A 437 -34.05 -4.11 10.53
C ALA A 437 -33.83 -5.36 9.64
N MET A 438 -32.60 -5.58 9.16
CA MET A 438 -32.26 -6.79 8.37
C MET A 438 -32.32 -8.07 9.21
N LEU A 439 -31.87 -8.03 10.47
CA LEU A 439 -31.93 -9.19 11.38
C LEU A 439 -33.38 -9.52 11.78
N ASP A 440 -34.25 -8.52 11.87
CA ASP A 440 -35.66 -8.67 12.22
C ASP A 440 -36.53 -9.04 11.00
N GLN A 441 -35.99 -8.96 9.78
CA GLN A 441 -36.72 -9.30 8.57
C GLN A 441 -37.04 -10.80 8.49
N ASP A 442 -38.32 -11.11 8.30
CA ASP A 442 -38.77 -12.48 8.05
C ASP A 442 -38.20 -13.02 6.73
N GLY A 443 -37.65 -14.24 6.79
CA GLY A 443 -37.11 -14.93 5.61
C GLY A 443 -35.78 -14.39 5.08
N VAL A 444 -35.07 -13.53 5.83
CA VAL A 444 -33.69 -13.15 5.48
C VAL A 444 -32.78 -14.37 5.40
N ASP A 445 -31.96 -14.47 4.36
CA ASP A 445 -31.03 -15.57 4.22
C ASP A 445 -29.72 -15.33 4.99
N LEU A 446 -29.14 -16.42 5.52
CA LEU A 446 -27.92 -16.35 6.32
C LEU A 446 -26.73 -15.77 5.54
N GLN A 447 -26.64 -16.03 4.23
CA GLN A 447 -25.51 -15.57 3.43
C GLN A 447 -25.52 -14.04 3.26
N THR A 448 -26.70 -13.46 3.07
CA THR A 448 -26.91 -12.00 3.07
C THR A 448 -26.46 -11.39 4.39
N LEU A 449 -26.84 -11.97 5.54
CA LEU A 449 -26.38 -11.49 6.84
C LEU A 449 -24.86 -11.64 7.01
N ARG A 450 -24.29 -12.79 6.63
CA ARG A 450 -22.84 -13.06 6.73
C ARG A 450 -22.03 -12.02 5.96
N SER A 451 -22.54 -11.50 4.86
CA SER A 451 -21.86 -10.47 4.07
C SER A 451 -21.68 -9.12 4.79
N SER A 452 -22.35 -8.91 5.94
CA SER A 452 -22.28 -7.68 6.73
C SER A 452 -21.34 -7.74 7.94
N PHE A 453 -20.79 -8.92 8.27
CA PHE A 453 -19.96 -9.12 9.47
C PHE A 453 -18.52 -9.53 9.12
N ALA A 454 -17.57 -9.09 9.94
CA ALA A 454 -16.16 -9.43 9.76
C ALA A 454 -15.90 -10.93 10.00
N PRO A 455 -14.85 -11.52 9.39
CA PRO A 455 -14.51 -12.92 9.57
C PRO A 455 -14.40 -13.35 11.04
N SER A 456 -13.81 -12.51 11.90
CA SER A 456 -13.68 -12.77 13.34
C SER A 456 -15.01 -12.94 14.08
N VAL A 457 -16.08 -12.28 13.61
CA VAL A 457 -17.43 -12.47 14.13
C VAL A 457 -18.03 -13.74 13.56
N LEU A 458 -17.86 -13.98 12.26
CA LEU A 458 -18.43 -15.14 11.56
C LEU A 458 -17.86 -16.47 12.03
N GLU A 459 -16.58 -16.50 12.40
CA GLU A 459 -15.91 -17.67 12.97
C GLU A 459 -16.55 -18.12 14.30
N GLN A 460 -17.12 -17.19 15.08
CA GLN A 460 -17.69 -17.48 16.40
C GLN A 460 -19.22 -17.52 16.41
N HIS A 461 -19.86 -16.76 15.51
CA HIS A 461 -21.30 -16.50 15.55
C HIS A 461 -21.99 -16.65 14.19
N GLY A 462 -21.27 -17.00 13.13
CA GLY A 462 -21.80 -17.00 11.77
C GLY A 462 -22.56 -18.26 11.36
N GLU A 463 -22.67 -19.27 12.23
CA GLU A 463 -23.27 -20.58 11.89
C GLU A 463 -24.79 -20.49 11.67
N THR A 464 -25.49 -19.61 12.38
CA THR A 464 -26.95 -19.48 12.32
C THR A 464 -27.39 -18.01 12.40
N ILE A 465 -28.61 -17.72 11.92
CA ILE A 465 -29.21 -16.40 12.02
C ILE A 465 -29.43 -16.03 13.50
N GLU A 466 -29.83 -16.99 14.32
CA GLU A 466 -30.07 -16.82 15.75
C GLU A 466 -28.79 -16.47 16.51
N ALA A 467 -27.65 -17.05 16.14
CA ALA A 467 -26.35 -16.71 16.71
C ALA A 467 -25.96 -15.26 16.37
N LEU A 468 -26.15 -14.83 15.12
CA LEU A 468 -25.90 -13.44 14.70
C LEU A 468 -26.85 -12.46 15.40
N ARG A 469 -28.13 -12.80 15.55
CA ARG A 469 -29.12 -12.01 16.30
C ARG A 469 -28.68 -11.82 17.76
N ARG A 470 -28.27 -12.90 18.43
CA ARG A 470 -27.78 -12.87 19.82
C ARG A 470 -26.53 -12.01 19.93
N PHE A 471 -25.54 -12.24 19.07
CA PHE A 471 -24.33 -11.44 19.03
C PHE A 471 -24.64 -9.94 18.88
N PHE A 472 -25.52 -9.58 17.94
CA PHE A 472 -25.89 -8.19 17.70
C PHE A 472 -26.64 -7.57 18.89
N ALA A 473 -27.55 -8.31 19.52
CA ALA A 473 -28.29 -7.85 20.69
C ALA A 473 -27.37 -7.59 21.89
N GLU A 474 -26.40 -8.47 22.14
CA GLU A 474 -25.46 -8.36 23.26
C GLU A 474 -24.37 -7.29 23.02
N ASN A 475 -23.94 -7.10 21.76
CA ASN A 475 -22.75 -6.32 21.43
C ASN A 475 -23.04 -5.02 20.69
N GLY A 476 -24.28 -4.77 20.27
CA GLY A 476 -24.69 -3.60 19.46
C GLY A 476 -24.02 -2.28 19.86
N PRO A 477 -23.99 -1.90 21.15
CA PRO A 477 -23.34 -0.67 21.63
C PRO A 477 -21.84 -0.52 21.34
N TYR A 478 -21.15 -1.62 21.03
CA TYR A 478 -19.70 -1.70 20.81
C TYR A 478 -19.34 -2.12 19.39
N LEU A 479 -20.34 -2.32 18.52
CA LEU A 479 -20.08 -2.65 17.12
C LEU A 479 -19.55 -1.43 16.36
N VAL A 480 -18.63 -1.70 15.45
CA VAL A 480 -17.97 -0.71 14.59
C VAL A 480 -17.78 -1.30 13.20
N ILE A 481 -17.73 -0.43 12.19
CA ILE A 481 -17.17 -0.78 10.88
C ILE A 481 -15.79 -0.13 10.78
N ARG A 482 -14.73 -0.94 10.63
CA ARG A 482 -13.38 -0.38 10.46
C ARG A 482 -13.24 0.27 9.10
N GLN A 483 -12.41 1.30 9.06
CA GLN A 483 -12.04 1.97 7.81
C GLN A 483 -11.54 0.95 6.80
N GLY A 484 -12.17 0.93 5.63
CA GLY A 484 -11.84 0.02 4.53
C GLY A 484 -12.34 -1.42 4.68
N SER A 485 -13.01 -1.82 5.77
CA SER A 485 -13.56 -3.18 5.87
C SER A 485 -15.00 -3.28 5.38
N GLY A 486 -15.82 -2.24 5.61
CA GLY A 486 -17.27 -2.23 5.33
C GLY A 486 -18.07 -3.25 6.14
N LEU A 487 -17.41 -3.99 7.02
CA LEU A 487 -17.95 -5.11 7.78
C LEU A 487 -18.05 -4.77 9.26
N LEU A 488 -19.18 -5.14 9.87
CA LEU A 488 -19.41 -4.99 11.30
C LEU A 488 -18.52 -5.96 12.09
N GLU A 489 -17.83 -5.40 13.07
CA GLU A 489 -17.03 -6.14 14.02
C GLU A 489 -17.16 -5.54 15.42
N LEU A 490 -16.64 -6.30 16.40
CA LEU A 490 -16.64 -5.88 17.78
C LEU A 490 -15.42 -5.00 18.09
N ASP A 491 -15.66 -3.80 18.62
CA ASP A 491 -14.60 -2.99 19.20
C ASP A 491 -14.27 -3.47 20.61
N GLU A 492 -13.38 -4.47 20.70
CA GLU A 492 -12.96 -5.07 21.97
C GLU A 492 -12.44 -4.05 22.99
N ASN A 493 -11.81 -2.97 22.52
CA ASN A 493 -11.32 -1.89 23.38
C ASN A 493 -12.48 -1.15 24.05
N ALA A 494 -13.52 -0.81 23.28
CA ALA A 494 -14.70 -0.13 23.80
C ALA A 494 -15.50 -1.05 24.73
N LYS A 495 -15.63 -2.33 24.38
CA LYS A 495 -16.32 -3.35 25.20
C LYS A 495 -15.60 -3.59 26.52
N THR A 496 -14.28 -3.79 26.50
CA THR A 496 -13.45 -4.00 27.70
C THR A 496 -13.53 -2.84 28.68
N LEU A 497 -13.62 -1.61 28.18
CA LEU A 497 -13.77 -0.41 29.02
C LEU A 497 -15.23 -0.16 29.46
N GLY A 498 -16.20 -0.92 28.95
CA GLY A 498 -17.62 -0.71 29.24
C GLY A 498 -18.15 0.62 28.69
N THR A 499 -17.52 1.17 27.64
CA THR A 499 -17.83 2.49 27.08
C THR A 499 -18.45 2.34 25.68
N PRO A 500 -19.79 2.43 25.52
CA PRO A 500 -20.45 2.39 24.22
C PRO A 500 -19.90 3.44 23.26
N ASN A 501 -19.46 3.01 22.07
CA ASN A 501 -18.70 3.89 21.18
C ASN A 501 -19.50 5.05 20.56
N HIS A 502 -20.83 4.99 20.63
CA HIS A 502 -21.75 5.94 20.02
C HIS A 502 -22.29 6.98 21.00
N ARG A 503 -21.90 6.93 22.28
CA ARG A 503 -22.37 7.88 23.30
C ARG A 503 -21.32 8.93 23.64
N VAL A 504 -21.75 10.19 23.70
CA VAL A 504 -20.88 11.34 23.97
C VAL A 504 -20.22 11.22 25.36
N ASP A 505 -20.89 10.61 26.35
CA ASP A 505 -20.34 10.34 27.69
C ASP A 505 -19.10 9.42 27.66
N SER A 506 -18.98 8.56 26.66
CA SER A 506 -17.82 7.67 26.51
C SER A 506 -16.55 8.45 26.15
N ILE A 507 -16.65 9.58 25.44
CA ILE A 507 -15.52 10.48 25.20
C ILE A 507 -14.97 10.99 26.53
N GLU A 508 -15.84 11.46 27.43
CA GLU A 508 -15.42 11.97 28.73
C GLU A 508 -14.72 10.89 29.55
N SER A 509 -15.27 9.67 29.54
CA SER A 509 -14.67 8.49 30.17
C SER A 509 -13.27 8.19 29.63
N TRP A 510 -13.07 8.20 28.32
CA TRP A 510 -11.75 7.98 27.72
C TRP A 510 -10.75 9.08 28.08
N ILE A 511 -11.18 10.35 28.16
CA ILE A 511 -10.33 11.46 28.60
C ILE A 511 -9.89 11.27 30.05
N LYS A 512 -10.80 10.85 30.94
CA LYS A 512 -10.47 10.53 32.35
C LYS A 512 -9.43 9.41 32.44
N LEU A 513 -9.56 8.38 31.61
CA LEU A 513 -8.64 7.24 31.58
C LEU A 513 -7.26 7.52 30.96
N LEU A 514 -7.00 8.72 30.44
CA LEU A 514 -5.65 9.08 29.93
C LEU A 514 -4.58 9.14 31.02
N SER A 515 -4.96 9.34 32.29
CA SER A 515 -4.05 9.32 33.44
C SER A 515 -3.82 7.92 34.01
N ASP A 516 -4.57 6.90 33.56
CA ASP A 516 -4.41 5.52 33.97
C ASP A 516 -3.33 4.85 33.09
N GLU A 517 -2.25 4.37 33.70
CA GLU A 517 -1.12 3.78 32.95
C GLU A 517 -1.54 2.58 32.10
N THR A 518 -2.46 1.75 32.61
CA THR A 518 -2.91 0.52 31.94
C THR A 518 -3.93 0.78 30.84
N LYS A 519 -4.76 1.83 30.98
CA LYS A 519 -5.85 2.15 30.04
C LYS A 519 -5.54 3.30 29.10
N SER A 520 -4.49 4.10 29.35
CA SER A 520 -4.22 5.31 28.58
C SER A 520 -3.99 5.06 27.09
N LYS A 521 -3.29 3.96 26.73
CA LYS A 521 -3.04 3.58 25.33
C LYS A 521 -4.34 3.22 24.59
N THR A 522 -5.20 2.45 25.24
CA THR A 522 -6.51 2.07 24.69
C THR A 522 -7.41 3.30 24.54
N SER A 523 -7.45 4.15 25.58
CA SER A 523 -8.30 5.34 25.65
C SER A 523 -7.93 6.39 24.61
N ILE A 524 -6.63 6.66 24.43
CA ILE A 524 -6.19 7.59 23.36
C ILE A 524 -6.52 7.03 21.97
N GLY A 525 -6.42 5.71 21.78
CA GLY A 525 -6.81 5.04 20.54
C GLY A 525 -8.30 5.21 20.22
N LEU A 526 -9.18 5.07 21.22
CA LEU A 526 -10.62 5.29 21.08
C LEU A 526 -10.94 6.77 20.80
N LEU A 527 -10.28 7.71 21.50
CA LEU A 527 -10.42 9.14 21.25
C LEU A 527 -10.05 9.49 19.80
N HIS A 528 -8.88 9.06 19.31
CA HIS A 528 -8.45 9.32 17.93
C HIS A 528 -9.39 8.69 16.90
N ARG A 529 -9.92 7.49 17.18
CA ARG A 529 -10.82 6.76 16.29
C ARG A 529 -12.16 7.46 16.16
N TYR A 530 -12.82 7.71 17.29
CA TYR A 530 -14.20 8.17 17.30
C TYR A 530 -14.36 9.67 17.18
N THR A 531 -13.32 10.47 17.40
CA THR A 531 -13.40 11.94 17.22
C THR A 531 -12.71 12.43 15.94
N GLY A 532 -11.91 11.58 15.30
CA GLY A 532 -11.04 11.97 14.18
C GLY A 532 -9.91 12.93 14.54
N LYS A 533 -9.83 13.42 15.80
CA LYS A 533 -8.80 14.38 16.22
C LYS A 533 -7.44 13.72 16.39
N ARG A 534 -6.38 14.50 16.14
CA ARG A 534 -4.97 14.10 16.31
C ARG A 534 -4.29 14.86 17.46
N ILE A 535 -5.04 15.11 18.53
CA ILE A 535 -4.50 15.71 19.75
C ILE A 535 -3.58 14.68 20.43
N ARG A 536 -2.38 15.12 20.84
CA ARG A 536 -1.41 14.25 21.54
C ARG A 536 -2.02 13.69 22.83
N LYS A 537 -1.40 12.66 23.42
CA LYS A 537 -1.84 12.06 24.70
C LYS A 537 -1.66 13.04 25.87
N ASN A 538 -2.54 14.04 25.96
CA ASN A 538 -2.52 15.12 26.95
C ASN A 538 -3.96 15.40 27.41
N GLN A 539 -4.25 15.04 28.67
CA GLN A 539 -5.60 15.10 29.21
C GLN A 539 -6.19 16.53 29.23
N LYS A 540 -5.36 17.56 29.46
CA LYS A 540 -5.80 18.96 29.48
C LYS A 540 -6.31 19.40 28.10
N LEU A 541 -5.52 19.17 27.05
CA LEU A 541 -5.89 19.54 25.67
C LEU A 541 -7.18 18.85 25.22
N TRP A 542 -7.35 17.58 25.60
CA TRP A 542 -8.58 16.85 25.30
C TRP A 542 -9.81 17.39 26.04
N ARG A 543 -9.66 17.78 27.32
CA ARG A 543 -10.75 18.41 28.08
C ARG A 543 -11.17 19.74 27.48
N GLU A 544 -10.21 20.57 27.09
CA GLU A 544 -10.45 21.86 26.44
C GLU A 544 -11.22 21.67 25.12
N TRP A 545 -10.76 20.75 24.26
CA TRP A 545 -11.45 20.43 23.01
C TRP A 545 -12.87 19.90 23.26
N PHE A 546 -13.04 18.97 24.20
CA PHE A 546 -14.33 18.35 24.48
C PHE A 546 -15.32 19.37 25.04
N ALA A 547 -14.89 20.23 25.98
CA ALA A 547 -15.72 21.29 26.53
C ALA A 547 -16.23 22.25 25.44
N ALA A 548 -15.38 22.57 24.45
CA ALA A 548 -15.74 23.44 23.34
C ALA A 548 -16.65 22.76 22.29
N SER A 549 -16.65 21.43 22.20
CA SER A 549 -17.29 20.70 21.10
C SER A 549 -18.54 19.91 21.51
N LYS A 550 -18.66 19.50 22.79
CA LYS A 550 -19.61 18.47 23.24
C LYS A 550 -21.06 18.70 22.83
N GLU A 551 -21.53 19.94 22.83
CA GLU A 551 -22.93 20.29 22.51
C GLU A 551 -23.24 20.18 21.01
N HIS A 552 -22.20 20.06 20.17
CA HIS A 552 -22.31 19.97 18.71
C HIS A 552 -21.90 18.59 18.17
N LEU A 553 -21.50 17.66 19.05
CA LEU A 553 -21.09 16.32 18.64
C LEU A 553 -22.30 15.39 18.49
N SER A 554 -22.41 14.76 17.32
CA SER A 554 -23.37 13.69 17.05
C SER A 554 -22.65 12.47 16.49
N PHE A 555 -23.04 11.27 16.92
CA PHE A 555 -22.48 10.03 16.37
C PHE A 555 -23.16 9.66 15.06
N ARG A 556 -22.38 9.25 14.07
CA ARG A 556 -22.86 8.85 12.74
C ARG A 556 -22.34 7.47 12.38
N ASP A 557 -23.25 6.50 12.32
CA ASP A 557 -22.95 5.15 11.82
C ASP A 557 -22.64 5.19 10.32
N ASP A 558 -23.43 5.94 9.57
CA ASP A 558 -23.37 6.06 8.11
C ASP A 558 -22.15 6.82 7.62
N LEU A 559 -21.50 7.60 8.50
CA LEU A 559 -20.37 8.49 8.20
C LEU A 559 -19.12 8.08 8.99
N GLY A 560 -18.68 6.84 8.82
CA GLY A 560 -17.41 6.33 9.35
C GLY A 560 -17.43 5.91 10.83
N TYR A 561 -18.61 5.63 11.41
CA TYR A 561 -18.76 5.20 12.81
C TYR A 561 -18.02 6.12 13.78
N ARG A 562 -18.24 7.44 13.68
CA ARG A 562 -17.54 8.45 14.47
C ARG A 562 -18.46 9.59 14.88
N PHE A 563 -18.00 10.40 15.83
CA PHE A 563 -18.59 11.69 16.16
C PHE A 563 -18.21 12.74 15.12
N VAL A 564 -19.20 13.47 14.64
CA VAL A 564 -19.05 14.65 13.77
C VAL A 564 -19.61 15.88 14.44
N SER A 565 -19.03 17.04 14.14
CA SER A 565 -19.50 18.33 14.66
C SER A 565 -20.46 18.97 13.66
N SER A 566 -21.61 19.46 14.11
CA SER A 566 -22.59 20.16 13.27
C SER A 566 -22.09 21.51 12.72
N ALA A 567 -20.98 22.05 13.23
CA ALA A 567 -20.39 23.32 12.78
C ALA A 567 -19.46 23.17 11.55
N SER A 568 -19.09 21.94 11.24
CA SER A 568 -18.48 21.55 9.96
C SER A 568 -19.60 20.89 9.17
N GLY A 569 -19.84 21.33 7.93
CA GLY A 569 -20.81 20.67 7.04
C GLY A 569 -20.56 19.16 6.87
N PRO A 570 -21.43 18.45 6.13
CA PRO A 570 -21.27 17.02 5.88
C PRO A 570 -19.86 16.60 5.45
#